data_AF-A0A949MLN3-F1
#
_entry.id   AF-A0A949MLN3-F1
#
_cell.length_a   1.000
_cell.length_b   1.000
_cell.length_c   1.000
_cell.angle_alpha   90.00
_cell.angle_beta   90.00
_cell.angle_gamma   90.00
#
_symmetry.space_group_name_H-M   'P 1'
#
loop_
_entity.id
_entity.type
_entity.pdbx_description
1 polymer ?
#
loop_
_entity_poly.entity_id
_entity_poly.type
_entity_poly.pdbx_seq_one_letter_code
_entity_poly.pdbx_strand_id
1 'polypeptide(L)'
;MAATPQVQHARHGDVFVTNTDSFRIAGPSGTCWASPEVGIVTMPVFIGNGRYLYIPTYSGGDAYLFVVDASNCKTLWQSPDMDGGDLVRTPHGFFLPGVGRVVVGDDCLPLVEP
;
A
#
# COMPACT_ATOMS: atom_id res chain seq x y z
N MET A 1 -2.98 16.19 18.02
CA MET A 1 -3.52 16.23 16.65
C MET A 1 -2.51 15.51 15.76
N ALA A 2 -2.78 14.27 15.35
CA ALA A 2 -1.84 13.50 14.52
C ALA A 2 -2.04 13.89 13.06
N ALA A 3 -0.97 14.32 12.39
CA ALA A 3 -1.02 14.63 10.96
C ALA A 3 -1.29 13.35 10.16
N THR A 4 -2.26 13.40 9.25
CA THR A 4 -2.59 12.29 8.35
C THR A 4 -1.41 12.06 7.40
N PRO A 5 -0.87 10.83 7.29
CA PRO A 5 0.22 10.55 6.36
C PRO A 5 -0.21 10.92 4.95
N GLN A 6 0.58 11.79 4.30
CA GLN A 6 0.36 12.16 2.91
C GLN A 6 1.28 11.27 2.08
N VAL A 7 0.70 10.45 1.20
CA VAL A 7 1.47 9.77 0.15
C VAL A 7 1.83 10.83 -0.88
N GLN A 8 2.96 11.51 -0.66
CA GLN A 8 3.52 12.40 -1.65
C GLN A 8 4.36 11.54 -2.59
N HIS A 9 3.91 11.40 -3.84
CA HIS A 9 4.81 11.01 -4.92
C HIS A 9 6.08 11.85 -4.80
N ALA A 10 7.25 11.25 -5.02
CA ALA A 10 8.49 12.00 -5.10
C ALA A 10 8.37 13.02 -6.25
N ARG A 11 7.91 14.24 -5.94
CA ARG A 11 7.92 15.36 -6.88
C ARG A 11 9.33 15.91 -6.89
N HIS A 12 10.05 15.67 -7.98
CA HIS A 12 11.23 16.45 -8.33
C HIS A 12 10.81 17.48 -9.38
N GLY A 13 10.15 18.55 -8.95
CA GLY A 13 9.50 19.54 -9.83
C GLY A 13 8.09 19.15 -10.29
N ASP A 14 7.65 19.69 -11.44
CA ASP A 14 6.31 19.47 -12.05
C ASP A 14 6.17 18.13 -12.79
N VAL A 15 7.12 17.21 -12.62
CA VAL A 15 7.13 15.91 -13.29
C VAL A 15 6.81 14.81 -12.26
N PHE A 16 5.80 14.00 -12.57
CA PHE A 16 5.50 12.78 -11.82
C PHE A 16 6.65 11.79 -12.07
N VAL A 17 7.41 11.47 -11.01
CA VAL A 17 8.49 10.48 -11.11
C VAL A 17 7.86 9.10 -11.21
N THR A 18 7.95 8.51 -12.41
CA THR A 18 7.49 7.15 -12.74
C THR A 18 8.56 6.09 -12.52
N ASN A 19 9.58 6.36 -11.70
CA ASN A 19 10.62 5.38 -11.39
C ASN A 19 10.26 4.66 -10.09
N THR A 20 9.93 3.39 -10.20
CA THR A 20 8.90 2.70 -9.40
C THR A 20 9.42 1.73 -8.33
N ASP A 21 10.73 1.69 -8.09
CA ASP A 21 11.32 0.71 -7.16
C ASP A 21 11.21 1.13 -5.67
N SER A 22 10.68 2.32 -5.42
CA SER A 22 10.41 2.82 -4.07
C SER A 22 9.40 3.96 -4.10
N PHE A 23 8.60 4.10 -3.04
CA PHE A 23 7.75 5.26 -2.83
C PHE A 23 8.08 5.92 -1.48
N ARG A 24 7.92 7.24 -1.43
CA ARG A 24 8.23 8.05 -0.25
C ARG A 24 6.99 8.20 0.62
N ILE A 25 7.10 7.83 1.89
CA ILE A 25 6.07 8.05 2.90
C ILE A 25 6.48 9.28 3.72
N ALA A 26 5.63 10.31 3.74
CA ALA A 26 5.79 11.46 4.62
C ALA A 26 4.87 11.31 5.84
N GLY A 27 5.46 11.17 7.02
CA GLY A 27 4.78 11.08 8.31
C GLY A 27 5.12 12.24 9.25
N PRO A 28 4.43 12.33 10.41
CA PRO A 28 4.65 13.39 11.39
C PRO A 28 6.09 13.44 11.95
N SER A 29 6.78 12.30 11.94
CA SER A 29 8.15 12.13 12.47
C SER A 29 9.24 12.22 11.41
N GLY A 30 8.90 12.51 10.15
CA GLY A 30 9.85 12.60 9.04
C GLY A 30 9.39 11.85 7.80
N THR A 31 10.30 11.70 6.83
CA THR A 31 10.03 10.93 5.61
C THR A 31 10.85 9.65 5.59
N CYS A 32 10.22 8.54 5.23
CA CYS A 32 10.92 7.27 5.02
C CYS A 32 10.60 6.72 3.62
N TRP A 33 11.47 5.85 3.13
CA TRP A 33 11.33 5.17 1.85
C TRP A 33 10.84 3.76 2.11
N ALA A 34 9.74 3.39 1.47
CA ALA A 34 9.32 2.01 1.39
C ALA A 34 9.62 1.53 -0.04
N SER A 35 10.47 0.52 -0.13
CA SER A 35 10.65 -0.26 -1.35
C SER A 35 9.74 -1.47 -1.25
N PRO A 36 8.54 -1.46 -1.84
CA PRO A 36 7.89 -2.72 -2.12
C PRO A 36 8.84 -3.48 -3.05
N GLU A 37 9.06 -4.76 -2.80
CA GLU A 37 9.83 -5.56 -3.75
C GLU A 37 9.14 -5.47 -5.13
N VAL A 38 9.82 -4.77 -6.04
CA VAL A 38 9.75 -4.91 -7.51
C VAL A 38 8.50 -4.46 -8.30
N GLY A 39 7.62 -3.57 -7.80
CA GLY A 39 6.41 -3.18 -8.54
C GLY A 39 6.04 -1.70 -8.62
N ILE A 40 5.41 -1.30 -9.74
CA ILE A 40 4.77 -0.01 -9.96
C ILE A 40 3.63 0.17 -8.97
N VAL A 41 3.66 1.23 -8.16
CA VAL A 41 2.52 1.58 -7.29
C VAL A 41 1.32 1.98 -8.15
N THR A 42 0.19 1.30 -7.94
CA THR A 42 -1.08 1.63 -8.59
C THR A 42 -1.97 2.41 -7.62
N MET A 43 -2.83 3.28 -8.16
CA MET A 43 -3.73 4.12 -7.37
C MET A 43 -5.16 3.56 -7.43
N PRO A 44 -5.96 3.70 -6.35
CA PRO A 44 -5.65 4.45 -5.13
C PRO A 44 -4.86 3.68 -4.07
N VAL A 45 -4.04 4.39 -3.29
CA VAL A 45 -3.50 3.92 -2.00
C VAL A 45 -4.52 4.17 -0.90
N PHE A 46 -4.71 3.20 0.01
CA PHE A 46 -5.65 3.32 1.12
C PHE A 46 -4.94 3.50 2.46
N ILE A 47 -5.60 4.19 3.39
CA ILE A 47 -5.06 4.47 4.72
C ILE A 47 -5.98 3.85 5.78
N GLY A 48 -5.43 2.96 6.60
CA GLY A 48 -6.05 2.38 7.78
C GLY A 48 -5.54 3.05 9.06
N ASN A 49 -6.46 3.50 9.92
CA ASN A 49 -6.17 4.11 11.23
C ASN A 49 -5.11 5.25 11.19
N GLY A 50 -4.97 5.96 10.07
CA GLY A 50 -3.96 7.02 9.91
C GLY A 50 -2.50 6.56 9.99
N ARG A 51 -2.23 5.25 9.98
CA ARG A 51 -0.89 4.67 10.19
C ARG A 51 -0.54 3.62 9.15
N TYR A 52 -1.48 2.76 8.79
CA TYR A 52 -1.22 1.65 7.88
C TYR A 52 -1.58 2.04 6.46
N LEU A 53 -0.64 1.85 5.53
CA LEU A 53 -0.84 2.10 4.11
C LEU A 53 -1.06 0.78 3.39
N TYR A 54 -2.14 0.72 2.62
CA TYR A 54 -2.47 -0.39 1.73
C TYR A 54 -2.12 0.02 0.31
N ILE A 55 -1.13 -0.63 -0.25
CA ILE A 55 -0.42 -0.16 -1.43
C ILE A 55 -0.48 -1.26 -2.49
N PRO A 56 -1.34 -1.09 -3.49
CA PRO A 56 -1.36 -2.01 -4.60
C PRO A 56 -0.17 -1.73 -5.53
N THR A 57 0.44 -2.80 -6.01
CA THR A 57 1.56 -2.74 -6.95
C THR A 57 1.32 -3.68 -8.13
N TYR A 58 1.97 -3.38 -9.26
CA TYR A 58 1.95 -4.19 -10.47
C TYR A 58 3.33 -4.24 -11.13
N SER A 59 3.77 -5.41 -11.59
CA SER A 59 5.02 -5.61 -12.30
C SER A 59 4.93 -6.72 -13.32
N GLY A 60 4.89 -6.38 -14.62
CA GLY A 60 5.09 -7.33 -15.72
C GLY A 60 4.09 -8.51 -15.81
N GLY A 61 3.05 -8.54 -14.98
CA GLY A 61 2.09 -9.64 -14.86
C GLY A 61 1.70 -9.91 -13.41
N ASP A 62 2.62 -9.67 -12.47
CA ASP A 62 2.39 -9.90 -11.05
C ASP A 62 1.76 -8.66 -10.40
N ALA A 63 0.83 -8.85 -9.48
CA ALA A 63 0.20 -7.77 -8.75
C ALA A 63 0.03 -8.12 -7.27
N TYR A 64 0.40 -7.20 -6.38
CA TYR A 64 0.35 -7.44 -4.93
C TYR A 64 -0.34 -6.29 -4.20
N LEU A 65 -0.93 -6.59 -3.04
CA LEU A 65 -1.33 -5.59 -2.06
C LEU A 65 -0.39 -5.68 -0.85
N PHE A 66 0.35 -4.60 -0.60
CA PHE A 66 1.21 -4.48 0.57
C PHE A 66 0.52 -3.70 1.69
N VAL A 67 0.78 -4.08 2.94
CA VAL A 67 0.48 -3.27 4.13
C VAL A 67 1.78 -2.78 4.73
N VAL A 68 1.92 -1.47 4.83
CA VAL A 68 3.14 -0.81 5.32
C VAL A 68 2.80 0.07 6.53
N ASP A 69 3.61 -0.02 7.59
CA ASP A 69 3.52 0.91 8.73
C ASP A 69 4.20 2.23 8.38
N ALA A 70 3.42 3.31 8.25
CA ALA A 70 3.91 4.63 7.88
C ALA A 70 4.87 5.25 8.93
N SER A 71 4.90 4.73 10.16
CA SER A 71 5.78 5.25 11.22
C SER A 71 7.24 4.81 11.06
N ASN A 72 7.48 3.66 10.42
CA ASN A 72 8.80 3.05 10.30
C ASN A 72 9.10 2.46 8.90
N CYS A 73 8.18 2.63 7.94
CA CYS A 73 8.28 2.08 6.58
C CYS A 73 8.42 0.56 6.49
N LYS A 74 8.06 -0.18 7.55
CA LYS A 74 8.13 -1.64 7.54
C LYS A 74 6.91 -2.24 6.86
N THR A 75 7.14 -3.13 5.91
CA THR A 75 6.09 -4.03 5.39
C THR A 75 5.63 -4.96 6.49
N LEU A 76 4.35 -4.91 6.81
CA LEU A 76 3.68 -5.75 7.81
C LEU A 76 3.05 -6.98 7.18
N TRP A 77 2.59 -6.87 5.94
CA TRP A 77 1.92 -7.95 5.22
C TRP A 77 1.99 -7.73 3.70
N GLN A 78 1.90 -8.83 2.95
CA GLN A 78 1.81 -8.87 1.49
C GLN A 78 0.77 -9.92 1.10
N SER A 79 -0.08 -9.61 0.13
CA SER A 79 -1.01 -10.59 -0.45
C SER A 79 -0.29 -11.67 -1.26
N PRO A 80 -0.93 -12.82 -1.51
CA PRO A 80 -0.61 -13.62 -2.68
C PRO A 80 -0.69 -12.78 -3.97
N ASP A 81 -0.07 -13.28 -5.03
CA ASP A 81 -0.15 -12.67 -6.35
C ASP A 81 -1.60 -12.63 -6.84
N MET A 82 -2.02 -11.47 -7.32
CA MET A 82 -3.36 -11.21 -7.81
C MET A 82 -3.40 -11.43 -9.32
N ASP A 83 -4.44 -12.11 -9.81
CA ASP A 83 -4.70 -12.14 -11.24
C ASP A 83 -4.96 -10.70 -11.68
N GLY A 84 -4.10 -10.10 -12.51
CA GLY A 84 -4.10 -8.67 -12.80
C GLY A 84 -5.49 -8.02 -12.93
N GLY A 85 -5.64 -6.80 -12.43
CA GLY A 85 -6.92 -6.09 -12.37
C GLY A 85 -6.98 -5.18 -11.14
N ASP A 86 -8.04 -4.36 -11.07
CA ASP A 86 -8.21 -3.45 -9.94
C ASP A 86 -8.78 -4.19 -8.73
N LEU A 87 -8.11 -4.06 -7.58
CA LEU A 87 -8.69 -4.50 -6.32
C LEU A 87 -9.93 -3.66 -5.97
N VAL A 88 -10.88 -4.27 -5.27
CA VAL A 88 -12.11 -3.61 -4.85
C VAL A 88 -12.11 -3.42 -3.35
N ARG A 89 -12.23 -2.17 -2.88
CA ARG A 89 -12.43 -1.89 -1.46
C ARG A 89 -13.82 -2.32 -1.03
N THR A 90 -13.90 -3.02 0.09
CA THR A 90 -15.13 -3.43 0.76
C THR A 90 -15.21 -2.78 2.15
N PRO A 91 -16.38 -2.79 2.83
CA PRO A 91 -16.50 -2.17 4.16
C PRO A 91 -15.53 -2.70 5.22
N HIS A 92 -15.10 -3.96 5.10
CA HIS A 92 -14.24 -4.65 6.07
C HIS A 92 -13.00 -5.25 5.41
N GLY A 93 -12.45 -4.60 4.38
CA GLY A 93 -11.21 -5.04 3.73
C GLY A 93 -11.27 -4.93 2.21
N PHE A 94 -10.78 -5.92 1.50
CA PHE A 94 -10.60 -5.88 0.04
C PHE A 94 -11.05 -7.17 -0.62
N PHE A 95 -11.52 -7.06 -1.86
CA PHE A 95 -11.59 -8.17 -2.78
C PHE A 95 -10.43 -8.03 -3.76
N LEU A 96 -9.56 -9.03 -3.77
CA LEU A 96 -8.38 -9.11 -4.61
C LEU A 96 -8.68 -10.10 -5.76
N PRO A 97 -8.60 -9.69 -7.03
CA PRO A 97 -8.82 -10.60 -8.15
C PRO A 97 -7.85 -11.80 -8.09
N GLY A 98 -8.34 -13.00 -8.40
CA GLY A 98 -7.57 -14.26 -8.31
C GLY A 98 -7.32 -14.79 -6.89
N VAL A 99 -7.28 -13.93 -5.87
CA VAL A 99 -7.01 -14.31 -4.47
C VAL A 99 -8.28 -14.45 -3.64
N GLY A 100 -9.26 -13.55 -3.84
CA GLY A 100 -10.49 -13.51 -3.07
C GLY A 100 -10.50 -12.43 -1.99
N ARG A 101 -11.21 -12.68 -0.89
CA ARG A 101 -11.48 -11.66 0.13
C ARG A 101 -10.34 -11.59 1.15
N VAL A 102 -9.81 -10.40 1.34
CA VAL A 102 -8.95 -10.05 2.47
C VAL A 102 -9.79 -9.28 3.49
N VAL A 103 -9.97 -9.87 4.67
CA VAL A 103 -10.65 -9.22 5.78
C VAL A 103 -9.65 -8.35 6.54
N VAL A 104 -10.05 -7.13 6.86
CA VAL A 104 -9.28 -6.21 7.69
C VAL A 104 -9.94 -6.11 9.06
N GLY A 105 -9.17 -6.38 10.10
CA GLY A 105 -9.62 -6.31 11.49
C GLY A 105 -9.80 -4.88 11.98
N ASP A 106 -10.30 -4.74 13.20
CA ASP A 106 -10.52 -3.44 13.86
C ASP A 106 -9.21 -2.68 14.11
N ASP A 107 -8.08 -3.40 14.17
CA ASP A 107 -6.73 -2.84 14.25
C ASP A 107 -6.22 -2.29 12.90
N CYS A 108 -7.05 -2.38 11.85
CA CYS A 108 -6.68 -2.05 10.48
C CYS A 108 -5.48 -2.86 9.97
N LEU A 109 -5.39 -4.13 10.38
CA LEU A 109 -4.46 -5.11 9.81
C LEU A 109 -5.24 -6.25 9.12
N PRO A 110 -4.66 -6.87 8.08
CA PRO A 110 -5.24 -8.07 7.49
C PRO A 110 -5.39 -9.17 8.54
N LEU A 111 -6.57 -9.77 8.63
CA LEU A 111 -6.78 -11.00 9.36
C LEU A 111 -6.21 -12.12 8.50
N VAL A 112 -5.02 -12.59 8.86
CA VAL A 112 -4.42 -13.78 8.25
C VAL A 112 -5.16 -14.97 8.86
N GLU A 113 -6.10 -15.55 8.13
CA GLU A 113 -6.62 -16.86 8.53
C GLU A 113 -5.47 -17.88 8.44
N PRO A 114 -5.24 -18.70 9.48
CA PRO A 114 -4.17 -19.70 9.51
C PRO A 114 -4.35 -20.82 8.48
#